data_AF-A0A9E1P2I6-F1
#
_entry.id   AF-A0A9E1P2I6-F1
#
_cell.length_a   1.000
_cell.length_b   1.000
_cell.length_c   1.000
_cell.angle_alpha   90.00
_cell.angle_beta   90.00
_cell.angle_gamma   90.00
#
_symmetry.space_group_name_H-M   'P 1'
#
loop_
_entity.id
_entity.type
_entity.pdbx_description
1 polymer ?
#
loop_
_entity_poly.entity_id
_entity_poly.type
_entity_poly.pdbx_seq_one_letter_code
_entity_poly.pdbx_strand_id
1 'polypeptide(L)'
;MQQYKDREPGLFSQVQRATAALGLSLFVAASAGAQTAVEVIKDGKTFFEIDGELFPALEALGPPPIPRDNPQTVDADGWPVKDDPKVKLGKLLFFEPALSGDGSVSCQTCHVQGAGWALNSAISRSYPGQSHWRNSQSVINAAYMSKLFWDGHKESLETQAPSAAKGLAGNGKTPMMSARLQMIPEYVAMYKEAFGSIRNPTKDAWRAISAFERTLTSVDSPVDQYLRGDEDALDEEQIRGLDLFNGKARCIMCHNGPLASDEKFYNLGVPRQPLFSDIPKNQIGFRSQTYSAGVPEEVFRSIKSDLGLYFKSHNKEDMGKFRTQPLRFIEYTPPYYHNGVLDDLEEVVDFYDQGGGDDYVLEDFGFSTKTRKLKKLNLTDDEKEDLIYFLEGFSGEEIFISIPELPKAPARISLR
;
A
#
# COMPACT_ATOMS: atom_id res chain seq x y z
N MET A 1 35.65 -50.36 -59.66
CA MET A 1 34.21 -49.98 -59.72
C MET A 1 33.43 -51.14 -59.15
N GLN A 2 33.14 -51.06 -57.85
CA GLN A 2 32.99 -52.22 -56.97
C GLN A 2 31.67 -52.15 -56.19
N GLN A 3 30.76 -53.06 -56.53
CA GLN A 3 29.98 -53.96 -55.66
C GLN A 3 29.38 -53.50 -54.31
N TYR A 4 28.06 -53.72 -54.22
CA TYR A 4 27.29 -54.54 -53.26
C TYR A 4 27.17 -54.20 -51.74
N LYS A 5 25.91 -54.38 -51.30
CA LYS A 5 25.39 -55.15 -50.13
C LYS A 5 25.08 -54.43 -48.81
N ASP A 6 23.78 -54.48 -48.49
CA ASP A 6 23.13 -54.96 -47.25
C ASP A 6 23.97 -55.17 -45.98
N ARG A 7 23.47 -54.67 -44.84
CA ARG A 7 23.07 -55.46 -43.65
C ARG A 7 22.63 -54.58 -42.45
N GLU A 8 21.60 -55.04 -41.74
CA GLU A 8 21.08 -54.53 -40.46
C GLU A 8 21.95 -54.94 -39.22
N PRO A 9 21.46 -54.89 -37.95
CA PRO A 9 21.90 -54.00 -36.89
C PRO A 9 22.74 -54.70 -35.80
N GLY A 10 23.35 -53.94 -34.88
CA GLY A 10 24.22 -54.48 -33.82
C GLY A 10 24.10 -53.76 -32.48
N LEU A 11 23.84 -54.57 -31.46
CA LEU A 11 23.53 -54.28 -30.05
C LEU A 11 24.79 -54.04 -29.18
N PHE A 12 24.58 -53.59 -27.94
CA PHE A 12 25.44 -53.54 -26.72
C PHE A 12 26.01 -52.16 -26.30
N SER A 13 25.39 -51.55 -25.26
CA SER A 13 25.88 -51.40 -23.86
C SER A 13 26.92 -50.28 -23.67
N GLN A 14 26.97 -49.39 -22.67
CA GLN A 14 26.56 -49.29 -21.26
C GLN A 14 26.48 -47.77 -20.90
N VAL A 15 25.51 -47.31 -20.10
CA VAL A 15 25.63 -46.82 -18.70
C VAL A 15 26.74 -45.77 -18.39
N GLN A 16 26.31 -44.70 -17.69
CA GLN A 16 27.07 -43.69 -16.91
C GLN A 16 27.69 -42.51 -17.69
N ARG A 17 27.59 -41.23 -17.30
CA ARG A 17 27.32 -40.57 -16.01
C ARG A 17 26.61 -39.23 -16.25
N ALA A 18 25.69 -38.90 -15.35
CA ALA A 18 25.24 -37.54 -15.13
C ALA A 18 26.38 -36.71 -14.53
N THR A 19 26.63 -35.53 -15.10
CA THR A 19 27.29 -34.41 -14.43
C THR A 19 26.37 -33.21 -14.60
N ALA A 20 25.59 -32.92 -13.55
CA ALA A 20 24.94 -31.64 -13.39
C ALA A 20 26.03 -30.60 -13.09
N ALA A 21 26.35 -29.77 -14.08
CA ALA A 21 27.07 -28.53 -13.84
C ALA A 21 26.02 -27.48 -13.45
N LEU A 22 25.94 -27.14 -12.16
CA LEU A 22 25.38 -25.85 -11.74
C LEU A 22 26.33 -24.77 -12.28
N GLY A 23 26.00 -24.24 -13.45
CA GLY A 23 26.61 -23.01 -13.95
C GLY A 23 25.95 -21.83 -13.26
N LEU A 24 26.66 -21.18 -12.33
CA LEU A 24 26.35 -19.83 -11.88
C LEU A 24 26.72 -18.90 -13.04
N SER A 25 25.74 -18.55 -13.87
CA SER A 25 25.94 -17.58 -14.95
C SER A 25 25.95 -16.17 -14.37
N LEU A 26 27.13 -15.66 -14.01
CA LEU A 26 27.32 -14.23 -13.79
C LEU A 26 27.34 -13.55 -15.18
N PHE A 27 26.24 -12.89 -15.54
CA PHE A 27 26.28 -11.87 -16.59
C PHE A 27 26.72 -10.56 -15.95
N VAL A 28 27.98 -10.19 -16.17
CA VAL A 28 28.48 -8.84 -15.86
C VAL A 28 28.41 -8.04 -17.15
N ALA A 29 27.31 -7.32 -17.35
CA ALA A 29 27.28 -6.21 -18.30
C ALA A 29 28.00 -5.03 -17.65
N ALA A 30 29.18 -4.70 -18.16
CA ALA A 30 29.98 -3.59 -17.68
C ALA A 30 29.53 -2.28 -18.35
N SER A 31 28.64 -1.54 -17.69
CA SER A 31 28.56 -0.09 -17.82
C SER A 31 29.15 0.53 -16.55
N ALA A 32 30.11 1.44 -16.71
CA ALA A 32 30.75 2.12 -15.59
C ALA A 32 29.77 3.17 -15.01
N GLY A 33 29.22 2.95 -13.81
CA GLY A 33 28.43 3.98 -13.12
C GLY A 33 27.66 3.53 -11.88
N ALA A 34 26.94 2.41 -11.93
CA ALA A 34 26.17 1.93 -10.79
C ALA A 34 26.86 0.73 -10.12
N GLN A 35 26.99 0.74 -8.79
CA GLN A 35 27.12 -0.52 -8.06
C GLN A 35 25.79 -1.25 -8.21
N THR A 36 25.63 -2.00 -9.31
CA THR A 36 24.48 -2.88 -9.50
C THR A 36 24.50 -3.92 -8.40
N ALA A 37 23.35 -4.13 -7.74
CA ALA A 37 23.24 -5.23 -6.79
C ALA A 37 23.48 -6.54 -7.52
N VAL A 38 24.10 -7.49 -6.83
CA VAL A 38 24.35 -8.81 -7.41
C VAL A 38 23.02 -9.54 -7.49
N GLU A 39 22.57 -9.84 -8.71
CA GLU A 39 21.41 -10.69 -8.92
C GLU A 39 21.74 -12.14 -8.54
N VAL A 40 20.88 -12.74 -7.73
CA VAL A 40 21.03 -14.11 -7.23
C VAL A 40 19.74 -14.87 -7.49
N ILE A 41 19.84 -15.97 -8.24
CA ILE A 41 18.72 -16.90 -8.45
C ILE A 41 18.77 -17.99 -7.39
N LYS A 42 17.70 -18.11 -6.59
CA LYS A 42 17.56 -19.15 -5.58
C LYS A 42 16.16 -19.75 -5.63
N ASP A 43 16.09 -21.09 -5.71
CA ASP A 43 14.82 -21.84 -5.78
C ASP A 43 13.88 -21.36 -6.91
N GLY A 44 14.47 -20.95 -8.04
CA GLY A 44 13.74 -20.43 -9.20
C GLY A 44 13.19 -19.00 -9.04
N LYS A 45 13.61 -18.27 -8.01
CA LYS A 45 13.25 -16.87 -7.77
C LYS A 45 14.47 -15.97 -7.81
N THR A 46 14.27 -14.75 -8.31
CA THR A 46 15.30 -13.72 -8.38
C THR A 46 15.35 -12.93 -7.08
N PHE A 47 16.57 -12.68 -6.61
CA PHE A 47 16.88 -11.84 -5.46
C PHE A 47 18.01 -10.88 -5.82
N PHE A 48 18.09 -9.77 -5.09
CA PHE A 48 19.22 -8.84 -5.13
C PHE A 48 19.98 -8.93 -3.81
N GLU A 49 21.29 -9.18 -3.88
CA GLU A 49 22.16 -9.19 -2.71
C GLU A 49 22.73 -7.80 -2.42
N ILE A 50 22.47 -7.28 -1.23
CA ILE A 50 23.03 -6.01 -0.74
C ILE A 50 23.53 -6.22 0.69
N ASP A 51 24.80 -5.86 0.94
CA ASP A 51 25.47 -6.02 2.24
C ASP A 51 25.37 -7.46 2.82
N GLY A 52 25.31 -8.48 1.96
CA GLY A 52 25.19 -9.90 2.35
C GLY A 52 23.78 -10.36 2.72
N GLU A 53 22.76 -9.51 2.54
CA GLU A 53 21.34 -9.86 2.69
C GLU A 53 20.67 -10.00 1.31
N LEU A 54 19.78 -10.98 1.16
CA LEU A 54 19.01 -11.20 -0.06
C LEU A 54 17.63 -10.54 0.04
N PHE A 55 17.29 -9.73 -0.96
CA PHE A 55 16.00 -9.06 -1.09
C PHE A 55 15.25 -9.61 -2.32
N PRO A 56 13.97 -9.99 -2.20
CA PRO A 56 13.21 -10.44 -3.36
C PRO A 56 13.23 -9.40 -4.48
N ALA A 57 13.23 -9.83 -5.74
CA ALA A 57 13.00 -8.93 -6.86
C ALA A 57 11.57 -8.35 -6.82
N LEU A 58 11.33 -7.31 -7.63
CA LEU A 58 9.97 -6.85 -7.92
C LEU A 58 9.22 -7.93 -8.70
N GLU A 59 7.90 -8.00 -8.48
CA GLU A 59 7.00 -8.92 -9.18
C GLU A 59 5.75 -8.14 -9.64
N ALA A 60 5.15 -8.55 -10.76
CA ALA A 60 3.90 -7.96 -11.21
C ALA A 60 2.73 -8.33 -10.27
N LEU A 61 1.74 -7.45 -10.11
CA LEU A 61 0.52 -7.82 -9.39
C LEU A 61 -0.33 -8.81 -10.20
N GLY A 62 -0.80 -9.85 -9.50
CA GLY A 62 -1.92 -10.69 -9.93
C GLY A 62 -3.24 -10.23 -9.31
N PRO A 63 -4.31 -11.02 -9.38
CA PRO A 63 -5.60 -10.70 -8.77
C PRO A 63 -5.51 -10.52 -7.24
N PRO A 64 -6.33 -9.63 -6.64
CA PRO A 64 -6.30 -9.39 -5.21
C PRO A 64 -6.85 -10.58 -4.41
N PRO A 65 -6.37 -10.80 -3.18
CA PRO A 65 -6.86 -11.89 -2.34
C PRO A 65 -8.33 -11.70 -1.95
N ILE A 66 -9.12 -12.78 -2.10
CA ILE A 66 -10.52 -12.82 -1.66
C ILE A 66 -10.60 -13.53 -0.30
N PRO A 67 -11.00 -12.84 0.79
CA PRO A 67 -11.06 -13.45 2.10
C PRO A 67 -12.24 -14.42 2.22
N ARG A 68 -12.03 -15.52 2.94
CA ARG A 68 -13.05 -16.57 3.12
C ARG A 68 -14.31 -16.08 3.84
N ASP A 69 -14.19 -15.11 4.73
CA ASP A 69 -15.30 -14.58 5.53
C ASP A 69 -16.02 -13.39 4.87
N ASN A 70 -15.55 -12.96 3.70
CA ASN A 70 -16.23 -12.03 2.81
C ASN A 70 -16.01 -12.42 1.34
N PRO A 71 -16.59 -13.55 0.89
CA PRO A 71 -16.43 -14.00 -0.48
C PRO A 71 -17.10 -13.04 -1.46
N GLN A 72 -16.52 -12.87 -2.64
CA GLN A 72 -17.12 -12.13 -3.75
C GLN A 72 -16.89 -12.89 -5.05
N THR A 73 -17.73 -12.62 -6.04
CA THR A 73 -17.63 -13.22 -7.36
C THR A 73 -16.37 -12.73 -8.06
N VAL A 74 -15.69 -13.66 -8.72
CA VAL A 74 -14.49 -13.39 -9.54
C VAL A 74 -14.69 -13.94 -10.95
N ASP A 75 -13.97 -13.39 -11.91
CA ASP A 75 -13.94 -13.92 -13.28
C ASP A 75 -13.06 -15.17 -13.41
N ALA A 76 -12.82 -15.62 -14.64
CA ALA A 76 -12.04 -16.82 -14.93
C ALA A 76 -10.57 -16.71 -14.48
N ASP A 77 -10.04 -15.48 -14.45
CA ASP A 77 -8.65 -15.19 -14.09
C ASP A 77 -8.51 -14.82 -12.61
N GLY A 78 -9.62 -14.78 -11.87
CA GLY A 78 -9.67 -14.51 -10.42
C GLY A 78 -9.88 -13.05 -10.05
N TRP A 79 -10.19 -12.17 -11.00
CA TRP A 79 -10.43 -10.75 -10.73
C TRP A 79 -11.84 -10.50 -10.20
N PRO A 80 -11.99 -9.64 -9.17
CA PRO A 80 -13.28 -9.15 -8.72
C PRO A 80 -14.20 -8.61 -9.82
N VAL A 81 -15.40 -9.18 -9.96
CA VAL A 81 -16.36 -8.66 -10.95
C VAL A 81 -17.10 -7.45 -10.41
N LYS A 82 -17.19 -6.38 -11.23
CA LYS A 82 -17.91 -5.14 -10.86
C LYS A 82 -19.42 -5.35 -10.67
N ASP A 83 -19.96 -6.42 -11.25
CA ASP A 83 -21.39 -6.73 -11.20
C ASP A 83 -21.87 -7.45 -9.93
N ASP A 84 -20.94 -7.88 -9.06
CA ASP A 84 -21.26 -8.53 -7.80
C ASP A 84 -22.15 -7.62 -6.91
N PRO A 85 -23.25 -8.14 -6.33
CA PRO A 85 -24.14 -7.34 -5.49
C PRO A 85 -23.44 -6.63 -4.32
N LYS A 86 -22.41 -7.24 -3.71
CA LYS A 86 -21.63 -6.61 -2.65
C LYS A 86 -20.79 -5.45 -3.18
N VAL A 87 -20.21 -5.58 -4.37
CA VAL A 87 -19.43 -4.52 -5.02
C VAL A 87 -20.34 -3.34 -5.35
N LYS A 88 -21.52 -3.59 -5.94
CA LYS A 88 -22.51 -2.54 -6.23
C LYS A 88 -22.94 -1.78 -4.99
N LEU A 89 -23.28 -2.50 -3.92
CA LEU A 89 -23.61 -1.91 -2.63
C LEU A 89 -22.42 -1.15 -2.01
N GLY A 90 -21.23 -1.75 -2.06
CA GLY A 90 -19.99 -1.17 -1.55
C GLY A 90 -19.63 0.14 -2.22
N LYS A 91 -19.80 0.22 -3.55
CA LYS A 91 -19.60 1.45 -4.32
C LYS A 91 -20.50 2.57 -3.79
N LEU A 92 -21.78 2.32 -3.53
CA LEU A 92 -22.65 3.34 -2.94
C LEU A 92 -22.19 3.72 -1.53
N LEU A 93 -21.90 2.72 -0.69
CA LEU A 93 -21.54 2.93 0.71
C LEU A 93 -20.20 3.63 0.91
N PHE A 94 -19.26 3.52 -0.02
CA PHE A 94 -18.01 4.27 -0.01
C PHE A 94 -18.24 5.79 -0.11
N PHE A 95 -19.28 6.19 -0.85
CA PHE A 95 -19.67 7.59 -1.02
C PHE A 95 -20.73 8.04 0.00
N GLU A 96 -21.33 7.11 0.74
CA GLU A 96 -22.46 7.34 1.64
C GLU A 96 -22.03 8.01 2.96
N PRO A 97 -22.45 9.26 3.21
CA PRO A 97 -22.07 9.94 4.45
C PRO A 97 -22.85 9.45 5.68
N ALA A 98 -23.95 8.68 5.51
CA ALA A 98 -24.70 8.10 6.64
C ALA A 98 -23.84 7.21 7.57
N LEU A 99 -22.66 6.78 7.11
CA LEU A 99 -21.65 6.04 7.85
C LEU A 99 -20.69 6.90 8.70
N SER A 100 -20.91 8.22 8.82
CA SER A 100 -20.26 9.08 9.82
C SER A 100 -21.16 9.40 11.01
N GLY A 101 -20.63 10.04 12.05
CA GLY A 101 -21.38 10.44 13.24
C GLY A 101 -22.58 11.34 12.93
N ASP A 102 -22.40 12.31 12.04
CA ASP A 102 -23.35 13.39 11.74
C ASP A 102 -23.99 13.24 10.36
N GLY A 103 -23.50 12.33 9.52
CA GLY A 103 -23.98 12.22 8.15
C GLY A 103 -23.33 13.22 7.18
N SER A 104 -22.15 13.79 7.49
CA SER A 104 -21.50 14.81 6.64
C SER A 104 -20.27 14.34 5.86
N VAL A 105 -19.66 13.20 6.22
CA VAL A 105 -18.42 12.70 5.60
C VAL A 105 -18.54 11.23 5.22
N SER A 106 -17.90 10.84 4.13
CA SER A 106 -17.82 9.48 3.62
C SER A 106 -16.36 9.07 3.38
N CYS A 107 -16.10 7.84 2.95
CA CYS A 107 -14.74 7.38 2.62
C CYS A 107 -14.10 8.29 1.56
N GLN A 108 -14.87 8.65 0.54
CA GLN A 108 -14.48 9.59 -0.54
C GLN A 108 -14.06 10.97 -0.04
N THR A 109 -14.46 11.39 1.18
CA THR A 109 -14.07 12.71 1.72
C THR A 109 -12.57 12.80 2.00
N CYS A 110 -11.94 11.67 2.32
CA CYS A 110 -10.50 11.57 2.59
C CYS A 110 -9.74 10.70 1.58
N HIS A 111 -10.45 9.95 0.74
CA HIS A 111 -9.92 9.12 -0.34
C HIS A 111 -10.47 9.63 -1.67
N VAL A 112 -9.98 10.79 -2.09
CA VAL A 112 -10.51 11.56 -3.22
C VAL A 112 -9.92 11.03 -4.52
N GLN A 113 -10.77 10.57 -5.44
CA GLN A 113 -10.34 10.06 -6.76
C GLN A 113 -9.30 10.96 -7.46
N GLY A 114 -9.58 12.26 -7.61
CA GLY A 114 -8.64 13.22 -8.24
C GLY A 114 -7.45 13.66 -7.38
N ALA A 115 -7.13 12.87 -6.36
CA ALA A 115 -5.89 12.93 -5.58
C ALA A 115 -5.40 11.48 -5.40
N GLY A 116 -5.47 10.67 -6.46
CA GLY A 116 -5.05 9.27 -6.44
C GLY A 116 -5.80 8.40 -5.44
N TRP A 117 -7.07 8.70 -5.15
CA TRP A 117 -7.85 8.07 -4.07
C TRP A 117 -7.24 8.21 -2.66
N ALA A 118 -6.42 9.23 -2.48
CA ALA A 118 -5.79 9.64 -1.25
C ALA A 118 -6.29 11.05 -0.87
N LEU A 119 -5.45 11.87 -0.25
CA LEU A 119 -5.72 13.30 -0.10
C LEU A 119 -4.46 14.11 -0.41
N ASN A 120 -4.59 15.10 -1.28
CA ASN A 120 -3.52 16.04 -1.66
C ASN A 120 -3.23 17.10 -0.59
N SER A 121 -3.19 16.67 0.67
CA SER A 121 -2.89 17.53 1.81
C SER A 121 -2.04 16.77 2.81
N ALA A 122 -1.10 17.47 3.43
CA ALA A 122 -0.19 16.89 4.41
C ALA A 122 -0.93 16.15 5.55
N ILE A 123 -2.08 16.69 5.95
CA ILE A 123 -2.88 16.15 7.05
C ILE A 123 -4.31 15.86 6.58
N SER A 124 -4.76 14.64 6.87
CA SER A 124 -6.09 14.18 6.50
C SER A 124 -7.20 15.00 7.16
N ARG A 125 -8.31 15.11 6.42
CA ARG A 125 -9.58 15.58 6.95
C ARG A 125 -10.16 14.58 7.95
N SER A 126 -11.15 15.05 8.70
CA SER A 126 -11.89 14.30 9.70
C SER A 126 -13.34 14.78 9.71
N TYR A 127 -14.19 14.07 10.43
CA TYR A 127 -15.51 14.51 10.88
C TYR A 127 -15.46 15.98 11.36
N PRO A 128 -16.49 16.81 11.06
CA PRO A 128 -16.48 18.23 11.37
C PRO A 128 -16.10 18.56 12.82
N GLY A 129 -15.22 19.55 12.96
CA GLY A 129 -14.72 19.98 14.26
C GLY A 129 -13.38 19.37 14.64
N GLN A 130 -12.96 18.27 14.02
CA GLN A 130 -11.69 17.59 14.28
C GLN A 130 -10.78 17.55 13.04
N SER A 131 -9.52 17.15 13.25
CA SER A 131 -8.51 16.95 12.21
C SER A 131 -7.59 15.79 12.61
N HIS A 132 -7.00 15.12 11.63
CA HIS A 132 -6.00 14.09 11.86
C HIS A 132 -4.61 14.72 12.13
N TRP A 133 -3.58 13.88 12.23
CA TRP A 133 -2.17 14.28 12.24
C TRP A 133 -1.34 13.49 11.21
N ARG A 134 -2.01 12.64 10.42
CA ARG A 134 -1.42 11.84 9.35
C ARG A 134 -2.05 12.18 8.01
N ASN A 135 -1.28 12.02 6.94
CA ASN A 135 -1.75 12.03 5.56
C ASN A 135 -2.69 10.81 5.30
N SER A 136 -3.66 10.98 4.40
CA SER A 136 -4.59 9.92 4.00
C SER A 136 -4.00 9.11 2.85
N GLN A 137 -3.92 7.80 3.01
CA GLN A 137 -3.31 6.90 2.03
C GLN A 137 -4.27 6.62 0.87
N SER A 138 -3.75 6.26 -0.30
CA SER A 138 -4.60 5.75 -1.38
C SER A 138 -5.31 4.47 -0.97
N VAL A 139 -6.55 4.28 -1.45
CA VAL A 139 -7.24 2.98 -1.40
C VAL A 139 -6.94 2.11 -2.63
N ILE A 140 -6.31 2.66 -3.68
CA ILE A 140 -5.87 1.86 -4.82
C ILE A 140 -4.88 0.79 -4.34
N ASN A 141 -5.09 -0.45 -4.76
CA ASN A 141 -4.28 -1.61 -4.37
C ASN A 141 -4.24 -1.91 -2.86
N ALA A 142 -5.07 -1.26 -2.02
CA ALA A 142 -5.11 -1.52 -0.58
C ALA A 142 -5.54 -2.96 -0.24
N ALA A 143 -6.22 -3.64 -1.17
CA ALA A 143 -6.62 -5.04 -1.04
C ALA A 143 -5.46 -6.05 -0.98
N TYR A 144 -4.28 -5.69 -1.48
CA TYR A 144 -3.09 -6.56 -1.45
C TYR A 144 -2.32 -6.46 -0.13
N MET A 145 -2.59 -5.42 0.66
CA MET A 145 -1.86 -5.15 1.89
C MET A 145 -2.31 -6.09 3.01
N SER A 146 -1.34 -6.73 3.67
CA SER A 146 -1.59 -7.52 4.89
C SER A 146 -1.63 -6.65 6.14
N LYS A 147 -1.14 -5.41 6.05
CA LYS A 147 -1.11 -4.44 7.16
C LYS A 147 -1.58 -3.06 6.69
N LEU A 148 -2.70 -2.61 7.21
CA LEU A 148 -3.35 -1.33 6.87
C LEU A 148 -3.10 -0.26 7.94
N PHE A 149 -3.29 1.00 7.54
CA PHE A 149 -2.77 2.21 8.19
C PHE A 149 -1.24 2.31 8.14
N TRP A 150 -0.74 3.51 8.45
CA TRP A 150 0.69 3.84 8.51
C TRP A 150 1.48 3.02 9.54
N ASP A 151 0.84 2.64 10.65
CA ASP A 151 1.38 1.81 11.73
C ASP A 151 0.96 0.33 11.62
N GLY A 152 0.27 -0.06 10.54
CA GLY A 152 0.00 -1.45 10.17
C GLY A 152 -0.86 -2.25 11.16
N HIS A 153 -1.60 -1.59 12.04
CA HIS A 153 -2.31 -2.24 13.15
C HIS A 153 -3.66 -2.89 12.78
N LYS A 154 -4.00 -2.91 11.49
CA LYS A 154 -5.16 -3.63 10.95
C LYS A 154 -4.72 -4.59 9.89
N GLU A 155 -5.33 -5.76 9.86
CA GLU A 155 -4.90 -6.88 9.01
C GLU A 155 -5.84 -7.11 7.82
N SER A 156 -6.91 -6.34 7.71
CA SER A 156 -7.87 -6.45 6.60
C SER A 156 -8.69 -5.18 6.40
N LEU A 157 -9.19 -5.00 5.17
CA LEU A 157 -10.11 -3.90 4.82
C LEU A 157 -11.37 -3.95 5.72
N GLU A 158 -11.88 -5.14 5.99
CA GLU A 158 -13.06 -5.37 6.83
C GLU A 158 -12.87 -4.89 8.29
N THR A 159 -11.62 -4.82 8.76
CA THR A 159 -11.28 -4.32 10.11
C THR A 159 -10.76 -2.88 10.10
N GLN A 160 -10.23 -2.41 8.97
CA GLN A 160 -9.80 -1.04 8.75
C GLN A 160 -11.01 -0.10 8.65
N ALA A 161 -11.98 -0.41 7.77
CA ALA A 161 -13.13 0.44 7.49
C ALA A 161 -13.93 0.84 8.76
N PRO A 162 -14.33 -0.11 9.64
CA PRO A 162 -14.99 0.26 10.89
C PRO A 162 -14.09 1.05 11.85
N SER A 163 -12.78 0.87 11.79
CA SER A 163 -11.83 1.59 12.63
C SER A 163 -11.75 3.07 12.24
N ALA A 164 -11.74 3.36 10.93
CA ALA A 164 -11.80 4.73 10.41
C ALA A 164 -13.17 5.36 10.68
N ALA A 165 -14.26 4.69 10.29
CA ALA A 165 -15.61 5.24 10.39
C ALA A 165 -16.04 5.52 11.84
N LYS A 166 -15.65 4.68 12.81
CA LYS A 166 -16.00 4.87 14.23
C LYS A 166 -14.97 5.70 15.01
N GLY A 167 -13.76 5.80 14.49
CA GLY A 167 -12.65 6.53 15.11
C GLY A 167 -12.72 8.04 14.84
N LEU A 168 -11.56 8.70 14.92
CA LEU A 168 -11.44 10.15 14.71
C LEU A 168 -12.02 10.60 13.36
N ALA A 169 -11.72 9.85 12.29
CA ALA A 169 -12.11 10.21 10.92
C ALA A 169 -13.62 10.34 10.74
N GLY A 170 -14.43 9.38 11.21
CA GLY A 170 -15.88 9.41 11.01
C GLY A 170 -16.72 9.71 12.25
N ASN A 171 -16.20 9.48 13.47
CA ASN A 171 -16.92 9.58 14.75
C ASN A 171 -18.28 8.84 14.76
N GLY A 172 -18.40 7.76 13.98
CA GLY A 172 -19.63 7.00 13.77
C GLY A 172 -20.07 6.19 14.99
N LYS A 173 -21.37 6.22 15.29
CA LYS A 173 -21.99 5.33 16.30
C LYS A 173 -22.83 4.27 15.61
N THR A 174 -22.53 3.00 15.89
CA THR A 174 -23.16 1.85 15.24
C THR A 174 -24.69 1.93 15.19
N PRO A 175 -25.42 2.24 16.28
CA PRO A 175 -26.88 2.29 16.23
C PRO A 175 -27.41 3.38 15.29
N MET A 176 -26.76 4.55 15.26
CA MET A 176 -27.16 5.66 14.41
C MET A 176 -26.95 5.35 12.93
N MET A 177 -25.75 4.88 12.57
CA MET A 177 -25.44 4.47 11.19
C MET A 177 -26.38 3.36 10.71
N SER A 178 -26.61 2.35 11.57
CA SER A 178 -27.53 1.26 11.27
C SER A 178 -28.96 1.73 11.03
N ALA A 179 -29.46 2.69 11.83
CA ALA A 179 -30.80 3.23 11.67
C ALA A 179 -30.93 4.01 10.35
N ARG A 180 -29.94 4.85 10.01
CA ARG A 180 -29.95 5.63 8.75
C ARG A 180 -30.02 4.72 7.52
N LEU A 181 -29.20 3.67 7.46
CA LEU A 181 -29.20 2.72 6.35
C LEU A 181 -30.53 1.97 6.21
N GLN A 182 -31.14 1.57 7.33
CA GLN A 182 -32.41 0.82 7.32
C GLN A 182 -33.62 1.68 6.96
N MET A 183 -33.52 3.00 7.08
CA MET A 183 -34.60 3.92 6.69
C MET A 183 -34.71 4.08 5.16
N ILE A 184 -33.74 3.58 4.39
CA ILE A 184 -33.66 3.75 2.93
C ILE A 184 -34.06 2.43 2.27
N PRO A 185 -35.26 2.32 1.65
CA PRO A 185 -35.77 1.07 1.09
C PRO A 185 -34.86 0.43 0.04
N GLU A 186 -34.19 1.24 -0.77
CA GLU A 186 -33.26 0.81 -1.80
C GLU A 186 -32.05 0.11 -1.18
N TYR A 187 -31.46 0.69 -0.13
CA TYR A 187 -30.40 0.00 0.62
C TYR A 187 -30.94 -1.30 1.21
N VAL A 188 -32.11 -1.31 1.85
CA VAL A 188 -32.71 -2.54 2.38
C VAL A 188 -32.81 -3.64 1.31
N ALA A 189 -33.19 -3.31 0.08
CA ALA A 189 -33.22 -4.25 -1.04
C ALA A 189 -31.82 -4.74 -1.44
N MET A 190 -30.86 -3.83 -1.59
CA MET A 190 -29.48 -4.18 -1.94
C MET A 190 -28.78 -5.04 -0.88
N TYR A 191 -29.01 -4.78 0.41
CA TYR A 191 -28.52 -5.64 1.49
C TYR A 191 -29.12 -7.05 1.42
N LYS A 192 -30.41 -7.18 1.08
CA LYS A 192 -31.04 -8.49 0.88
C LYS A 192 -30.46 -9.23 -0.31
N GLU A 193 -30.15 -8.52 -1.39
CA GLU A 193 -29.50 -9.11 -2.56
C GLU A 193 -28.07 -9.58 -2.24
N ALA A 194 -27.27 -8.73 -1.57
CA ALA A 194 -25.86 -9.00 -1.28
C ALA A 194 -25.61 -9.96 -0.11
N PHE A 195 -26.48 -9.97 0.90
CA PHE A 195 -26.26 -10.69 2.17
C PHE A 195 -27.47 -11.51 2.63
N GLY A 196 -28.56 -11.56 1.85
CA GLY A 196 -29.79 -12.27 2.19
C GLY A 196 -30.64 -11.60 3.27
N SER A 197 -30.13 -10.57 3.95
CA SER A 197 -30.86 -9.83 4.99
C SER A 197 -30.17 -8.49 5.31
N ILE A 198 -30.85 -7.63 6.09
CA ILE A 198 -30.27 -6.41 6.67
C ILE A 198 -30.13 -6.51 8.21
N ARG A 199 -29.84 -7.70 8.73
CA ARG A 199 -29.76 -7.92 10.19
C ARG A 199 -28.58 -7.20 10.86
N ASN A 200 -27.46 -7.04 10.16
CA ASN A 200 -26.26 -6.40 10.68
C ASN A 200 -25.75 -5.29 9.74
N PRO A 201 -26.53 -4.21 9.52
CA PRO A 201 -26.31 -3.27 8.42
C PRO A 201 -24.88 -2.72 8.40
N THR A 202 -24.37 -2.28 9.56
CA THR A 202 -23.00 -1.74 9.62
C THR A 202 -21.94 -2.81 9.37
N LYS A 203 -22.11 -4.05 9.86
CA LYS A 203 -21.09 -5.10 9.67
C LYS A 203 -20.98 -5.46 8.19
N ASP A 204 -22.13 -5.59 7.55
CA ASP A 204 -22.22 -5.94 6.13
C ASP A 204 -21.86 -4.73 5.24
N ALA A 205 -22.05 -3.49 5.72
CA ALA A 205 -21.54 -2.28 5.07
C ALA A 205 -20.02 -2.33 4.87
N TRP A 206 -19.27 -2.67 5.93
CA TRP A 206 -17.80 -2.76 5.85
C TRP A 206 -17.36 -3.82 4.86
N ARG A 207 -18.04 -4.98 4.86
CA ARG A 207 -17.79 -6.06 3.89
C ARG A 207 -18.08 -5.64 2.45
N ALA A 208 -19.17 -4.91 2.22
CA ALA A 208 -19.52 -4.40 0.90
C ALA A 208 -18.47 -3.37 0.43
N ILE A 209 -18.11 -2.40 1.28
CA ILE A 209 -17.05 -1.42 1.01
C ILE A 209 -15.73 -2.11 0.67
N SER A 210 -15.30 -3.09 1.46
CA SER A 210 -14.08 -3.85 1.19
C SER A 210 -14.15 -4.65 -0.11
N ALA A 211 -15.33 -5.15 -0.49
CA ALA A 211 -15.51 -5.80 -1.79
C ALA A 211 -15.34 -4.81 -2.95
N PHE A 212 -15.85 -3.59 -2.80
CA PHE A 212 -15.64 -2.50 -3.75
C PHE A 212 -14.17 -2.06 -3.82
N GLU A 213 -13.49 -1.89 -2.69
CA GLU A 213 -12.06 -1.53 -2.64
C GLU A 213 -11.17 -2.60 -3.33
N ARG A 214 -11.56 -3.89 -3.30
CA ARG A 214 -10.90 -4.94 -4.08
C ARG A 214 -11.02 -4.78 -5.59
N THR A 215 -11.94 -3.96 -6.09
CA THR A 215 -12.03 -3.61 -7.51
C THR A 215 -11.20 -2.40 -7.90
N LEU A 216 -10.63 -1.69 -6.92
CA LEU A 216 -9.79 -0.51 -7.11
C LEU A 216 -8.33 -0.94 -7.20
N THR A 217 -7.97 -1.57 -8.31
CA THR A 217 -6.62 -2.11 -8.54
C THR A 217 -5.97 -1.49 -9.77
N SER A 218 -4.75 -0.99 -9.62
CA SER A 218 -3.87 -0.57 -10.72
C SER A 218 -2.79 -1.64 -10.89
N VAL A 219 -2.82 -2.32 -12.03
CA VAL A 219 -2.01 -3.53 -12.30
C VAL A 219 -1.40 -3.54 -13.70
N ASP A 220 -1.54 -2.44 -14.42
CA ASP A 220 -1.14 -2.23 -15.82
C ASP A 220 -0.11 -1.11 -15.95
N SER A 221 0.62 -0.80 -14.86
CA SER A 221 1.70 0.18 -14.91
C SER A 221 2.83 -0.28 -15.84
N PRO A 222 3.65 0.65 -16.38
CA PRO A 222 4.84 0.32 -17.16
C PRO A 222 5.72 -0.75 -16.50
N VAL A 223 5.99 -0.61 -15.20
CA VAL A 223 6.75 -1.61 -14.42
C VAL A 223 6.06 -2.97 -14.40
N ASP A 224 4.74 -3.04 -14.26
CA ASP A 224 4.01 -4.31 -14.29
C ASP A 224 4.01 -4.97 -15.67
N GLN A 225 3.95 -4.19 -16.75
CA GLN A 225 4.04 -4.69 -18.11
C GLN A 225 5.44 -5.27 -18.38
N TYR A 226 6.48 -4.53 -17.98
CA TYR A 226 7.87 -4.98 -18.05
C TYR A 226 8.13 -6.27 -17.27
N LEU A 227 7.64 -6.35 -16.04
CA LEU A 227 7.76 -7.55 -15.21
C LEU A 227 6.96 -8.75 -15.74
N ARG A 228 6.01 -8.54 -16.67
CA ARG A 228 5.30 -9.61 -17.40
C ARG A 228 5.99 -9.99 -18.71
N GLY A 229 7.10 -9.36 -19.05
CA GLY A 229 7.94 -9.67 -20.21
C GLY A 229 7.78 -8.73 -21.40
N ASP A 230 7.08 -7.61 -21.25
CA ASP A 230 7.08 -6.54 -22.26
C ASP A 230 8.32 -5.65 -22.08
N GLU A 231 9.43 -6.06 -22.71
CA GLU A 231 10.73 -5.36 -22.57
C GLU A 231 10.67 -3.90 -23.04
N ASP A 232 9.72 -3.55 -23.93
CA ASP A 232 9.53 -2.19 -24.46
C ASP A 232 8.66 -1.30 -23.54
N ALA A 233 8.12 -1.84 -22.45
CA ALA A 233 7.27 -1.10 -21.53
C ALA A 233 8.05 -0.11 -20.64
N LEU A 234 9.37 -0.29 -20.49
CA LEU A 234 10.26 0.68 -19.87
C LEU A 234 11.29 1.14 -20.90
N ASP A 235 11.52 2.45 -20.98
CA ASP A 235 12.57 3.00 -21.84
C ASP A 235 13.97 2.94 -21.18
N GLU A 236 15.00 3.38 -21.91
CA GLU A 236 16.39 3.30 -21.44
C GLU A 236 16.61 4.04 -20.12
N GLU A 237 15.96 5.19 -19.92
CA GLU A 237 16.01 5.96 -18.67
C GLU A 237 15.40 5.18 -17.51
N GLN A 238 14.20 4.61 -17.69
CA GLN A 238 13.54 3.84 -16.65
C GLN A 238 14.29 2.54 -16.31
N ILE A 239 14.97 1.93 -17.29
CA ILE A 239 15.86 0.79 -17.04
C ILE A 239 17.07 1.19 -16.20
N ARG A 240 17.70 2.35 -16.46
CA ARG A 240 18.77 2.88 -15.59
C ARG A 240 18.25 3.16 -14.18
N GLY A 241 17.03 3.70 -14.06
CA GLY A 241 16.36 3.91 -12.78
C GLY A 241 16.07 2.61 -12.01
N LEU A 242 15.67 1.54 -12.71
CA LEU A 242 15.48 0.20 -12.13
C LEU A 242 16.80 -0.37 -11.60
N ASP A 243 17.89 -0.22 -12.35
CA ASP A 243 19.23 -0.66 -11.91
C ASP A 243 19.71 0.09 -10.66
N LEU A 244 19.45 1.41 -10.59
CA LEU A 244 19.69 2.21 -9.40
C LEU A 244 18.84 1.73 -8.22
N PHE A 245 17.54 1.53 -8.43
CA PHE A 245 16.59 1.05 -7.43
C PHE A 245 17.02 -0.27 -6.80
N ASN A 246 17.48 -1.21 -7.63
CA ASN A 246 17.95 -2.52 -7.21
C ASN A 246 19.35 -2.47 -6.58
N GLY A 247 20.20 -1.55 -7.01
CA GLY A 247 21.60 -1.44 -6.61
C GLY A 247 21.90 -0.22 -5.74
N LYS A 248 22.51 0.78 -6.37
CA LYS A 248 23.12 1.95 -5.70
C LYS A 248 22.15 2.71 -4.80
N ALA A 249 20.89 2.87 -5.22
CA ALA A 249 19.86 3.58 -4.45
C ALA A 249 19.25 2.73 -3.33
N ARG A 250 19.44 1.39 -3.36
CA ARG A 250 19.11 0.44 -2.29
C ARG A 250 17.62 0.38 -1.93
N CYS A 251 16.75 0.88 -2.79
CA CYS A 251 15.30 0.95 -2.54
C CYS A 251 14.69 -0.45 -2.39
N ILE A 252 15.19 -1.43 -3.15
CA ILE A 252 14.76 -2.84 -3.11
C ILE A 252 14.89 -3.49 -1.70
N MET A 253 15.73 -2.93 -0.82
CA MET A 253 15.91 -3.43 0.54
C MET A 253 14.62 -3.43 1.36
N CYS A 254 13.68 -2.53 1.04
CA CYS A 254 12.39 -2.40 1.68
C CYS A 254 11.24 -2.48 0.67
N HIS A 255 11.44 -1.98 -0.56
CA HIS A 255 10.41 -1.94 -1.60
C HIS A 255 10.60 -3.09 -2.61
N ASN A 256 10.13 -4.28 -2.24
CA ASN A 256 10.30 -5.50 -3.04
C ASN A 256 8.99 -6.29 -3.21
N GLY A 257 9.06 -7.37 -4.00
CA GLY A 257 7.96 -8.29 -4.24
C GLY A 257 6.78 -7.66 -5.00
N PRO A 258 5.62 -8.33 -5.01
CA PRO A 258 4.48 -7.91 -5.80
C PRO A 258 3.94 -6.53 -5.46
N LEU A 259 4.08 -6.05 -4.23
CA LEU A 259 3.52 -4.76 -3.81
C LEU A 259 4.53 -3.61 -3.88
N ALA A 260 5.78 -3.88 -4.29
CA ALA A 260 6.92 -2.99 -4.11
C ALA A 260 7.02 -2.50 -2.64
N SER A 261 6.82 -3.43 -1.71
CA SER A 261 6.85 -3.21 -0.26
C SER A 261 6.98 -4.54 0.46
N ASP A 262 7.89 -4.59 1.42
CA ASP A 262 8.04 -5.72 2.33
C ASP A 262 7.08 -5.68 3.53
N GLU A 263 6.26 -4.62 3.63
CA GLU A 263 5.34 -4.32 4.73
C GLU A 263 5.98 -4.42 6.13
N LYS A 264 7.31 -4.28 6.25
CA LYS A 264 8.00 -4.19 7.55
C LYS A 264 8.02 -2.75 8.05
N PHE A 265 8.55 -2.56 9.26
CA PHE A 265 8.47 -1.31 9.98
C PHE A 265 9.87 -0.72 10.20
N TYR A 266 10.05 0.54 9.80
CA TYR A 266 11.31 1.24 9.87
C TYR A 266 11.13 2.66 10.40
N ASN A 267 12.05 3.10 11.26
CA ASN A 267 12.20 4.51 11.59
C ASN A 267 13.21 5.11 10.60
N LEU A 268 12.73 5.97 9.71
CA LEU A 268 13.53 6.63 8.69
C LEU A 268 14.04 8.01 9.14
N GLY A 269 13.59 8.50 10.30
CA GLY A 269 13.80 9.90 10.71
C GLY A 269 13.01 10.88 9.85
N VAL A 270 11.78 10.52 9.44
CA VAL A 270 10.92 11.43 8.65
C VAL A 270 10.77 12.76 9.41
N PRO A 271 10.99 13.92 8.75
CA PRO A 271 10.93 15.22 9.41
C PRO A 271 9.57 15.48 10.07
N ARG A 272 9.58 16.27 11.15
CA ARG A 272 8.34 16.71 11.79
C ARG A 272 7.58 17.65 10.85
N GLN A 273 6.27 17.49 10.77
CA GLN A 273 5.38 18.35 9.99
C GLN A 273 4.93 19.54 10.87
N PRO A 274 5.29 20.81 10.59
CA PRO A 274 4.89 21.96 11.41
C PRO A 274 3.39 22.08 11.66
N LEU A 275 2.55 21.68 10.69
CA LEU A 275 1.09 21.68 10.88
C LEU A 275 0.64 20.78 12.05
N PHE A 276 1.43 19.79 12.43
CA PHE A 276 1.17 18.97 13.61
C PHE A 276 1.18 19.80 14.90
N SER A 277 2.21 20.64 15.11
CA SER A 277 2.36 21.46 16.32
C SER A 277 1.54 22.74 16.27
N ASP A 278 1.39 23.33 15.09
CA ASP A 278 0.88 24.70 14.94
C ASP A 278 -0.66 24.75 14.90
N ILE A 279 -1.32 23.62 14.60
CA ILE A 279 -2.77 23.51 14.58
C ILE A 279 -3.24 22.72 15.83
N PRO A 280 -3.86 23.37 16.82
CA PRO A 280 -4.29 22.72 18.06
C PRO A 280 -5.19 21.49 17.85
N LYS A 281 -6.03 21.49 16.81
CA LYS A 281 -6.91 20.36 16.48
C LYS A 281 -6.14 19.08 16.14
N ASN A 282 -4.98 19.20 15.48
CA ASN A 282 -4.15 18.05 15.14
C ASN A 282 -3.57 17.41 16.41
N GLN A 283 -3.09 18.24 17.34
CA GLN A 283 -2.65 17.79 18.68
C GLN A 283 -3.77 17.14 19.49
N ILE A 284 -4.99 17.70 19.45
CA ILE A 284 -6.15 17.14 20.16
C ILE A 284 -6.52 15.77 19.59
N GLY A 285 -6.62 15.66 18.27
CA GLY A 285 -6.90 14.39 17.59
C GLY A 285 -5.86 13.32 17.91
N PHE A 286 -4.59 13.69 17.81
CA PHE A 286 -3.45 12.85 18.17
C PHE A 286 -3.50 12.38 19.63
N ARG A 287 -3.63 13.31 20.59
CA ARG A 287 -3.68 12.98 22.02
C ARG A 287 -4.89 12.12 22.39
N SER A 288 -6.05 12.40 21.79
CA SER A 288 -7.24 11.56 22.02
C SER A 288 -7.00 10.11 21.60
N GLN A 289 -6.33 9.91 20.46
CA GLN A 289 -6.08 8.58 19.91
C GLN A 289 -4.96 7.83 20.64
N THR A 290 -3.87 8.51 21.02
CA THR A 290 -2.79 7.89 21.81
C THR A 290 -3.27 7.51 23.21
N TYR A 291 -4.09 8.35 23.84
CA TYR A 291 -4.75 8.01 25.10
C TYR A 291 -5.67 6.80 24.96
N SER A 292 -6.53 6.79 23.93
CA SER A 292 -7.44 5.67 23.66
C SER A 292 -6.72 4.37 23.30
N ALA A 293 -5.51 4.47 22.77
CA ALA A 293 -4.65 3.33 22.50
C ALA A 293 -3.92 2.81 23.75
N GLY A 294 -4.04 3.47 24.91
CA GLY A 294 -3.41 3.03 26.16
C GLY A 294 -1.93 3.35 26.25
N VAL A 295 -1.45 4.39 25.54
CA VAL A 295 -0.06 4.85 25.67
C VAL A 295 0.23 5.22 27.15
N PRO A 296 1.32 4.73 27.76
CA PRO A 296 1.69 5.05 29.14
C PRO A 296 1.75 6.55 29.40
N GLU A 297 1.27 6.97 30.58
CA GLU A 297 1.14 8.38 30.98
C GLU A 297 2.44 9.18 30.82
N GLU A 298 3.58 8.60 31.19
CA GLU A 298 4.90 9.21 31.06
C GLU A 298 5.20 9.59 29.60
N VAL A 299 4.96 8.66 28.66
CA VAL A 299 5.18 8.89 27.23
C VAL A 299 4.11 9.83 26.67
N PHE A 300 2.85 9.64 27.04
CA PHE A 300 1.74 10.50 26.61
C PHE A 300 1.96 11.98 26.95
N ARG A 301 2.61 12.27 28.08
CA ARG A 301 2.92 13.64 28.51
C ARG A 301 4.14 14.25 27.83
N SER A 302 5.13 13.45 27.44
CA SER A 302 6.39 13.93 26.86
C SER A 302 6.44 13.90 25.33
N ILE A 303 5.55 13.14 24.69
CA ILE A 303 5.54 12.92 23.24
C ILE A 303 5.35 14.23 22.44
N LYS A 304 6.25 14.45 21.49
CA LYS A 304 6.26 15.60 20.57
C LYS A 304 6.15 15.20 19.09
N SER A 305 6.15 13.91 18.81
CA SER A 305 6.24 13.34 17.45
C SER A 305 5.35 12.10 17.36
N ASP A 306 4.92 11.75 16.14
CA ASP A 306 4.18 10.51 15.92
C ASP A 306 5.12 9.30 16.06
N LEU A 307 4.90 8.46 17.08
CA LEU A 307 5.76 7.31 17.35
C LEU A 307 5.37 6.05 16.54
N GLY A 308 4.44 6.17 15.59
CA GLY A 308 4.11 5.10 14.66
C GLY A 308 3.60 3.84 15.36
N LEU A 309 4.23 2.71 15.05
CA LEU A 309 3.88 1.37 15.55
C LEU A 309 3.81 1.29 17.09
N TYR A 310 4.60 2.10 17.81
CA TYR A 310 4.61 2.13 19.27
C TYR A 310 3.22 2.33 19.90
N PHE A 311 2.33 3.10 19.26
CA PHE A 311 0.98 3.34 19.80
C PHE A 311 0.15 2.08 19.96
N LYS A 312 0.53 0.99 19.28
CA LYS A 312 -0.16 -0.30 19.34
C LYS A 312 0.68 -1.37 19.98
N SER A 313 2.00 -1.38 19.76
CA SER A 313 2.86 -2.42 20.33
C SER A 313 3.27 -2.12 21.78
N HIS A 314 3.30 -0.85 22.19
CA HIS A 314 3.87 -0.38 23.46
C HIS A 314 5.34 -0.79 23.69
N ASN A 315 6.03 -1.32 22.68
CA ASN A 315 7.44 -1.66 22.74
C ASN A 315 8.28 -0.45 22.35
N LYS A 316 9.15 0.01 23.24
CA LYS A 316 10.05 1.15 23.00
C LYS A 316 10.89 1.01 21.73
N GLU A 317 11.25 -0.22 21.35
CA GLU A 317 12.01 -0.48 20.13
C GLU A 317 11.23 -0.16 18.86
N ASP A 318 9.90 -0.04 18.92
CA ASP A 318 9.04 0.30 17.77
C ASP A 318 8.74 1.80 17.63
N MET A 319 9.28 2.63 18.53
CA MET A 319 9.11 4.07 18.46
C MET A 319 9.62 4.62 17.13
N GLY A 320 8.77 5.43 16.50
CA GLY A 320 9.03 6.09 15.23
C GLY A 320 9.04 5.18 14.00
N LYS A 321 8.74 3.89 14.17
CA LYS A 321 8.66 2.97 13.04
C LYS A 321 7.30 3.04 12.34
N PHE A 322 7.34 3.14 11.02
CA PHE A 322 6.17 3.08 10.15
C PHE A 322 6.33 1.96 9.13
N ARG A 323 5.20 1.45 8.65
CA ARG A 323 5.18 0.41 7.63
C ARG A 323 5.76 0.95 6.32
N THR A 324 6.59 0.16 5.65
CA THR A 324 7.01 0.40 4.26
C THR A 324 5.77 0.52 3.37
N GLN A 325 5.59 1.64 2.68
CA GLN A 325 4.41 1.85 1.82
C GLN A 325 4.58 1.17 0.46
N PRO A 326 3.49 0.72 -0.18
CA PRO A 326 3.53 0.33 -1.59
C PRO A 326 4.01 1.51 -2.44
N LEU A 327 4.80 1.24 -3.47
CA LEU A 327 5.14 2.25 -4.49
C LEU A 327 4.15 2.27 -5.66
N ARG A 328 3.21 1.34 -5.68
CA ARG A 328 2.22 1.26 -6.76
C ARG A 328 1.29 2.44 -6.73
N PHE A 329 1.05 3.03 -7.89
CA PHE A 329 0.19 4.21 -8.05
C PHE A 329 0.73 5.47 -7.34
N ILE A 330 2.05 5.56 -7.14
CA ILE A 330 2.70 6.60 -6.34
C ILE A 330 2.56 8.00 -6.94
N GLU A 331 2.57 8.12 -8.28
CA GLU A 331 2.57 9.40 -9.01
C GLU A 331 1.37 10.28 -8.63
N TYR A 332 0.21 9.67 -8.37
CA TYR A 332 -1.04 10.39 -8.08
C TYR A 332 -1.27 10.65 -6.59
N THR A 333 -0.30 10.32 -5.72
CA THR A 333 -0.48 10.36 -4.26
C THR A 333 0.37 11.36 -3.47
N PRO A 334 0.85 12.49 -4.01
CA PRO A 334 1.50 13.50 -3.19
C PRO A 334 0.50 14.17 -2.22
N PRO A 335 0.98 14.74 -1.08
CA PRO A 335 2.35 14.70 -0.58
C PRO A 335 2.69 13.37 0.11
N TYR A 336 3.98 13.10 0.29
CA TYR A 336 4.51 11.81 0.72
C TYR A 336 4.80 11.71 2.23
N TYR A 337 4.89 10.46 2.70
CA TYR A 337 5.05 10.03 4.10
C TYR A 337 3.81 10.19 4.99
N HIS A 338 3.90 9.59 6.18
CA HIS A 338 2.81 9.51 7.14
C HIS A 338 2.23 10.85 7.57
N ASN A 339 2.98 11.94 7.44
CA ASN A 339 2.60 13.29 7.79
C ASN A 339 2.62 14.26 6.60
N GLY A 340 2.81 13.73 5.37
CA GLY A 340 2.80 14.50 4.13
C GLY A 340 3.77 15.68 4.16
N VAL A 341 4.98 15.48 4.67
CA VAL A 341 5.98 16.55 4.86
C VAL A 341 6.81 16.82 3.61
N LEU A 342 6.87 15.85 2.67
CA LEU A 342 7.56 16.02 1.40
C LEU A 342 6.52 16.13 0.28
N ASP A 343 6.66 17.13 -0.59
CA ASP A 343 5.63 17.51 -1.55
C ASP A 343 5.69 16.69 -2.85
N ASP A 344 6.88 16.27 -3.27
CA ASP A 344 7.11 15.58 -4.54
C ASP A 344 8.16 14.44 -4.44
N LEU A 345 8.37 13.72 -5.55
CA LEU A 345 9.31 12.59 -5.61
C LEU A 345 10.77 13.06 -5.59
N GLU A 346 11.06 14.29 -6.01
CA GLU A 346 12.40 14.87 -5.94
C GLU A 346 12.84 15.00 -4.48
N GLU A 347 11.97 15.57 -3.63
CA GLU A 347 12.22 15.66 -2.19
C GLU A 347 12.34 14.27 -1.54
N VAL A 348 11.56 13.29 -1.98
CA VAL A 348 11.64 11.90 -1.49
C VAL A 348 12.98 11.27 -1.82
N VAL A 349 13.44 11.39 -3.08
CA VAL A 349 14.72 10.84 -3.52
C VAL A 349 15.87 11.55 -2.82
N ASP A 350 15.81 12.88 -2.66
CA ASP A 350 16.79 13.65 -1.90
C ASP A 350 16.86 13.24 -0.43
N PHE A 351 15.71 13.00 0.20
CA PHE A 351 15.66 12.50 1.58
C PHE A 351 16.38 11.15 1.72
N TYR A 352 16.18 10.23 0.78
CA TYR A 352 16.87 8.94 0.80
C TYR A 352 18.35 9.06 0.44
N ASP A 353 18.72 9.92 -0.51
CA ASP A 353 20.11 10.20 -0.90
C ASP A 353 20.94 10.73 0.28
N GLN A 354 20.32 11.49 1.18
CA GLN A 354 20.93 11.97 2.42
C GLN A 354 21.02 10.91 3.53
N GLY A 355 20.41 9.73 3.36
CA GLY A 355 20.36 8.66 4.37
C GLY A 355 19.20 8.80 5.37
N GLY A 356 18.11 9.45 4.95
CA GLY A 356 16.95 9.78 5.77
C GLY A 356 17.24 10.89 6.79
N GLY A 357 16.19 11.36 7.48
CA GLY A 357 16.28 12.52 8.36
C GLY A 357 16.75 12.23 9.78
N ASP A 358 16.69 13.24 10.63
CA ASP A 358 17.18 13.15 12.00
C ASP A 358 16.36 12.19 12.88
N ASP A 359 17.04 11.48 13.79
CA ASP A 359 16.39 10.56 14.70
C ASP A 359 15.73 11.31 15.87
N TYR A 360 14.47 11.73 15.67
CA TYR A 360 13.69 12.39 16.71
C TYR A 360 13.42 11.48 17.93
N VAL A 361 13.52 10.15 17.80
CA VAL A 361 13.40 9.25 18.97
C VAL A 361 14.63 9.39 19.86
N LEU A 362 15.82 9.49 19.25
CA LEU A 362 17.04 9.80 19.99
C LEU A 362 16.96 11.18 20.66
N GLU A 363 16.47 12.19 19.94
CA GLU A 363 16.28 13.54 20.48
C GLU A 363 15.29 13.56 21.67
N ASP A 364 14.12 12.92 21.53
CA ASP A 364 13.04 13.01 22.50
C ASP A 364 13.17 12.02 23.68
N PHE A 365 13.84 10.87 23.49
CA PHE A 365 13.89 9.78 24.47
C PHE A 365 15.30 9.29 24.84
N GLY A 366 16.35 9.78 24.19
CA GLY A 366 17.74 9.44 24.53
C GLY A 366 18.20 8.05 24.06
N PHE A 367 17.46 7.38 23.19
CA PHE A 367 17.86 6.14 22.52
C PHE A 367 17.40 6.13 21.06
N SER A 368 18.12 5.41 20.19
CA SER A 368 17.84 5.39 18.76
C SER A 368 17.08 4.13 18.33
N THR A 369 16.08 4.33 17.48
CA THR A 369 15.40 3.24 16.73
C THR A 369 15.56 3.40 15.22
N LYS A 370 16.28 4.44 14.75
CA LYS A 370 16.50 4.70 13.32
C LYS A 370 17.14 3.48 12.66
N THR A 371 16.62 3.11 11.50
CA THR A 371 17.12 1.96 10.75
C THR A 371 18.57 2.17 10.32
N ARG A 372 19.38 1.11 10.40
CA ARG A 372 20.78 1.11 9.90
C ARG A 372 20.87 0.86 8.39
N LYS A 373 19.75 0.59 7.74
CA LYS A 373 19.68 0.34 6.28
C LYS A 373 19.91 1.61 5.47
N LEU A 374 19.51 2.77 6.00
CA LEU A 374 19.71 4.06 5.34
C LEU A 374 21.14 4.56 5.54
N LYS A 375 21.74 4.98 4.43
CA LYS A 375 23.09 5.54 4.34
C LYS A 375 23.05 6.60 3.24
N LYS A 376 23.97 7.56 3.30
CA LYS A 376 24.12 8.53 2.20
C LYS A 376 24.45 7.79 0.90
N LEU A 377 23.70 8.04 -0.16
CA LEU A 377 23.79 7.30 -1.43
C LEU A 377 24.77 7.97 -2.40
N ASN A 378 24.89 9.30 -2.34
CA ASN A 378 25.70 10.13 -3.25
C ASN A 378 25.29 9.88 -4.71
N LEU A 379 23.99 9.95 -4.97
CA LEU A 379 23.44 9.96 -6.31
C LEU A 379 23.80 11.27 -7.03
N THR A 380 24.14 11.18 -8.31
CA THR A 380 24.25 12.35 -9.19
C THR A 380 22.86 12.84 -9.57
N ASP A 381 22.74 14.07 -10.08
CA ASP A 381 21.46 14.63 -10.48
C ASP A 381 20.79 13.76 -11.57
N ASP A 382 21.56 13.33 -12.59
CA ASP A 382 21.06 12.39 -13.62
C ASP A 382 20.56 11.05 -13.03
N GLU A 383 21.22 10.51 -11.99
CA GLU A 383 20.77 9.27 -11.35
C GLU A 383 19.49 9.48 -10.55
N LYS A 384 19.28 10.68 -9.97
CA LYS A 384 18.04 11.01 -9.29
C LYS A 384 16.90 11.14 -10.28
N GLU A 385 17.13 11.79 -11.42
CA GLU A 385 16.14 11.90 -12.50
C GLU A 385 15.73 10.52 -13.05
N ASP A 386 16.70 9.67 -13.39
CA ASP A 386 16.45 8.29 -13.85
C ASP A 386 15.65 7.50 -12.80
N LEU A 387 15.99 7.62 -11.51
CA LEU A 387 15.29 6.95 -10.41
C LEU A 387 13.85 7.45 -10.25
N ILE A 388 13.62 8.78 -10.31
CA ILE A 388 12.29 9.37 -10.23
C ILE A 388 11.42 8.86 -11.38
N TYR A 389 11.96 8.86 -12.61
CA TYR A 389 11.21 8.42 -13.79
C TYR A 389 10.88 6.92 -13.74
N PHE A 390 11.75 6.09 -13.17
CA PHE A 390 11.41 4.71 -12.85
C PHE A 390 10.31 4.59 -11.78
N LEU A 391 10.33 5.43 -10.73
CA LEU A 391 9.29 5.43 -9.70
C LEU A 391 7.90 5.80 -10.25
N GLU A 392 7.84 6.73 -11.20
CA GLU A 392 6.61 7.08 -11.92
C GLU A 392 6.04 5.89 -12.69
N GLY A 393 6.89 5.01 -13.23
CA GLY A 393 6.51 3.77 -13.91
C GLY A 393 5.75 2.74 -13.05
N PHE A 394 5.64 2.95 -11.72
CA PHE A 394 4.73 2.19 -10.86
C PHE A 394 3.27 2.64 -10.95
N SER A 395 2.97 3.66 -11.74
CA SER A 395 1.62 4.20 -11.96
C SER A 395 1.16 3.92 -13.39
N GLY A 396 0.03 3.23 -13.52
CA GLY A 396 -0.69 3.10 -14.79
C GLY A 396 -1.67 4.26 -14.98
N GLU A 397 -2.72 4.05 -15.77
CA GLU A 397 -3.79 5.05 -15.94
C GLU A 397 -4.42 5.43 -14.58
N GLU A 398 -4.61 6.73 -14.34
CA GLU A 398 -5.30 7.21 -13.14
C GLU A 398 -6.74 6.69 -13.10
N ILE A 399 -7.12 6.05 -11.99
CA ILE A 399 -8.41 5.39 -11.87
C ILE A 399 -9.49 6.40 -11.51
N PHE A 400 -10.46 6.61 -12.40
CA PHE A 400 -11.68 7.35 -12.13
C PHE A 400 -12.93 6.48 -12.29
N ILE A 401 -13.93 6.71 -11.45
CA ILE A 401 -15.26 6.12 -11.54
C ILE A 401 -16.33 7.19 -11.56
N SER A 402 -17.46 6.87 -12.18
CA SER A 402 -18.68 7.66 -12.02
C SER A 402 -19.08 7.72 -10.56
N ILE A 403 -19.20 8.94 -10.02
CA ILE A 403 -19.76 9.18 -8.69
C ILE A 403 -21.21 8.69 -8.71
N PRO A 404 -21.58 7.75 -7.83
CA PRO A 404 -22.93 7.21 -7.86
C PRO A 404 -23.96 8.22 -7.34
N GLU A 405 -25.17 8.15 -7.88
CA GLU A 405 -26.33 8.79 -7.24
C GLU A 405 -26.72 7.98 -6.00
N LEU A 406 -26.65 8.60 -4.83
CA LEU A 406 -26.98 7.94 -3.57
C LEU A 406 -28.49 7.81 -3.37
N PRO A 407 -28.98 6.65 -2.92
CA PRO A 407 -30.35 6.50 -2.45
C PRO A 407 -30.71 7.52 -1.37
N LYS A 408 -31.90 8.12 -1.48
CA LYS A 408 -32.36 9.15 -0.53
C LYS A 408 -33.30 8.56 0.51
N ALA A 409 -33.17 9.01 1.75
CA ALA A 409 -34.16 8.69 2.77
C ALA A 409 -35.56 9.17 2.35
N PRO A 410 -36.61 8.38 2.59
CA PRO A 410 -37.97 8.79 2.28
C PRO A 410 -38.34 10.03 3.12
N ALA A 411 -39.02 10.99 2.50
CA ALA A 411 -39.46 12.22 3.16
C ALA A 411 -40.43 11.98 4.33
N ARG A 412 -41.03 10.78 4.42
CA ARG A 412 -41.86 10.33 5.54
C ARG A 412 -41.45 8.94 5.99
N ILE A 413 -41.02 8.83 7.23
CA ILE A 413 -40.77 7.55 7.89
C ILE A 413 -42.13 7.04 8.39
N SER A 414 -42.69 6.04 7.72
CA SER A 414 -43.80 5.27 8.28
C SER A 414 -43.23 4.10 9.07
N LEU A 415 -43.19 4.22 10.39
CA LEU A 415 -42.94 3.09 11.30
C LEU A 415 -44.19 2.19 11.30
N ARG A 416 -44.33 1.32 10.29
CA ARG A 416 -45.33 0.25 10.29
C ARG A 416 -44.64 -1.09 10.29
#